data_AF-A0A973PMX6-F1
#
_entry.id   AF-A0A973PMX6-F1
#
_cell.length_a   1.000
_cell.length_b   1.000
_cell.length_c   1.000
_cell.angle_alpha   90.00
_cell.angle_beta   90.00
_cell.angle_gamma   90.00
#
_symmetry.space_group_name_H-M   'P 1'
#
loop_
_entity.id
_entity.type
_entity.pdbx_description
1 polymer ?
#
loop_
_entity_poly.entity_id
_entity_poly.type
_entity_poly.pdbx_seq_one_letter_code
_entity_poly.pdbx_strand_id
1 'polypeptide(L)'
;MVSDIVVVPHTHWDREWYEPFQRFRLRLVALLDEVLDRMERDPDYHFTLDGQLACVDDYLEVRPENRDRIAALVESGRLAVGPWQILLDEFLCSGENIVRNLELGMSRADKLGGAMPVGYLPDMFGHTAQMPQILRLAGLEHACVYRGVPSSVVTDAFAWVAPDGTAIRTQYLPAGGYGNGAHLFESPDQLAERAEEFVATMRGWHGPTGPLLAMYGTDHSAPVAGLPAMVSELGARMDTLSGYILSLPESELPRVAGELRSHARANILPGVISVRAHVKQAMGRAERMVERYAEPLAALWGAEWPGRFLEMAWWRLVDASGHDSVTGCGVDDTAQQVAARIAEAEHLGQAVRDMVTSRLAAQVPTGSVLVVNPTPATRRGVVVLDVAGMDTLAVAAGTGVPVQPLEYAPTL
;
A
#
# COMPACT_ATOMS: atom_id res chain seq x y z
N MET A 1 5.64 34.46 -9.60
CA MET A 1 4.95 34.60 -10.90
C MET A 1 4.30 33.26 -11.20
N VAL A 2 3.30 33.20 -12.08
CA VAL A 2 2.60 31.93 -12.41
C VAL A 2 3.55 30.89 -13.03
N SER A 3 4.70 31.33 -13.56
CA SER A 3 5.80 30.50 -14.06
C SER A 3 6.42 29.51 -13.07
N ASP A 4 6.06 29.60 -11.78
CA ASP A 4 6.59 28.72 -10.75
C ASP A 4 5.72 27.46 -10.53
N ILE A 5 4.55 27.34 -11.17
CA ILE A 5 3.66 26.19 -10.97
C ILE A 5 4.19 24.96 -11.71
N VAL A 6 4.26 23.83 -11.00
CA VAL A 6 4.52 22.50 -11.56
C VAL A 6 3.26 21.67 -11.40
N VAL A 7 2.62 21.40 -12.53
CA VAL A 7 1.41 20.59 -12.60
C VAL A 7 1.80 19.13 -12.68
N VAL A 8 1.29 18.33 -11.75
CA VAL A 8 1.45 16.88 -11.72
C VAL A 8 0.09 16.25 -12.00
N PRO A 9 -0.19 15.86 -13.25
CA PRO A 9 -1.40 15.13 -13.58
C PRO A 9 -1.35 13.75 -12.94
N HIS A 10 -2.41 13.39 -12.24
CA HIS A 10 -2.55 12.09 -11.60
C HIS A 10 -4.02 11.70 -11.51
N THR A 11 -4.27 10.47 -11.08
CA THR A 11 -5.55 10.07 -10.52
C THR A 11 -5.28 9.42 -9.18
N HIS A 12 -6.09 9.72 -8.16
CA HIS A 12 -6.16 8.83 -7.01
C HIS A 12 -7.14 7.72 -7.37
N TRP A 13 -6.73 6.45 -7.23
CA TRP A 13 -7.50 5.32 -7.73
C TRP A 13 -7.71 4.27 -6.66
N ASP A 14 -8.78 4.45 -5.88
CA ASP A 14 -9.27 3.40 -5.01
C ASP A 14 -9.71 2.23 -5.86
N ARG A 15 -9.03 1.09 -5.68
CA ARG A 15 -9.27 -0.12 -6.46
C ARG A 15 -10.71 -0.61 -6.29
N GLU A 16 -11.30 -0.36 -5.12
CA GLU A 16 -12.65 -0.73 -4.73
C GLU A 16 -13.08 0.10 -3.51
N TRP A 17 -14.31 0.63 -3.52
CA TRP A 17 -14.81 1.56 -2.48
C TRP A 17 -16.34 1.63 -2.50
N TYR A 18 -16.93 2.73 -3.00
CA TYR A 18 -18.38 2.93 -3.12
C TYR A 18 -19.00 2.10 -4.26
N GLU A 19 -18.17 1.51 -5.11
CA GLU A 19 -18.56 0.51 -6.10
C GLU A 19 -17.64 -0.73 -6.02
N PRO A 20 -18.11 -1.91 -6.48
CA PRO A 20 -17.29 -3.11 -6.51
C PRO A 20 -16.12 -2.97 -7.51
N PHE A 21 -15.03 -3.69 -7.24
CA PHE A 21 -13.79 -3.71 -8.03
C PHE A 21 -14.00 -3.72 -9.54
N GLN A 22 -14.89 -4.57 -10.05
CA GLN A 22 -15.11 -4.73 -11.49
C GLN A 22 -15.64 -3.47 -12.18
N ARG A 23 -16.41 -2.62 -11.48
CA ARG A 23 -16.90 -1.35 -12.05
C ARG A 23 -15.77 -0.33 -12.12
N PHE A 24 -14.92 -0.28 -11.10
CA PHE A 24 -13.70 0.53 -11.14
C PHE A 24 -12.74 0.03 -12.22
N ARG A 25 -12.47 -1.28 -12.33
CA ARG A 25 -11.60 -1.82 -13.39
C ARG A 25 -12.03 -1.39 -14.80
N LEU A 26 -13.34 -1.39 -15.09
CA LEU A 26 -13.84 -0.91 -16.38
C LEU A 26 -13.50 0.57 -16.64
N ARG A 27 -13.65 1.43 -15.62
CA ARG A 27 -13.32 2.86 -15.71
C ARG A 27 -11.81 3.09 -15.81
N LEU A 28 -11.03 2.33 -15.06
CA LEU A 28 -9.56 2.36 -15.09
C LEU A 28 -9.04 2.07 -16.49
N VAL A 29 -9.59 1.04 -17.15
CA VAL A 29 -9.21 0.67 -18.52
C VAL A 29 -9.50 1.81 -19.49
N ALA A 30 -10.68 2.43 -19.41
CA ALA A 30 -11.01 3.57 -20.26
C ALA A 30 -10.10 4.78 -20.00
N LEU A 31 -9.82 5.07 -18.73
CA LEU A 31 -8.92 6.16 -18.33
C LEU A 31 -7.50 5.94 -18.86
N LEU A 32 -6.92 4.76 -18.64
CA LEU A 32 -5.56 4.47 -19.07
C LEU A 32 -5.44 4.36 -20.58
N ASP A 33 -6.44 3.82 -21.29
CA ASP A 33 -6.48 3.85 -22.75
C ASP A 33 -6.34 5.30 -23.24
N GLU A 34 -7.06 6.26 -22.64
CA GLU A 34 -7.00 7.68 -23.00
C GLU A 34 -5.69 8.37 -22.58
N VAL A 35 -5.18 8.11 -21.37
CA VAL A 35 -3.94 8.69 -20.86
C VAL A 35 -2.75 8.27 -21.71
N LEU A 36 -2.60 6.97 -21.99
CA LEU A 36 -1.49 6.45 -22.80
C LEU A 36 -1.51 7.04 -24.21
N ASP A 37 -2.69 7.10 -24.81
CA ASP A 37 -2.93 7.69 -26.13
C ASP A 37 -2.56 9.19 -26.20
N ARG A 38 -2.80 9.95 -25.13
CA ARG A 38 -2.40 11.36 -25.04
C ARG A 38 -0.90 11.50 -24.84
N MET A 39 -0.30 10.68 -23.98
CA MET A 39 1.14 10.68 -23.72
C MET A 39 1.98 10.31 -24.95
N GLU A 40 1.47 9.47 -25.83
CA GLU A 40 2.16 9.13 -27.08
C GLU A 40 2.02 10.22 -28.15
N ARG A 41 0.93 10.98 -28.14
CA ARG A 41 0.70 12.09 -29.09
C ARG A 41 1.43 13.37 -28.69
N ASP A 42 1.62 13.60 -27.40
CA ASP A 42 2.25 14.79 -26.85
C ASP A 42 3.50 14.43 -26.02
N PRO A 43 4.71 14.77 -26.50
CA PRO A 43 5.95 14.42 -25.81
C PRO A 43 6.11 15.12 -24.46
N ASP A 44 5.44 16.25 -24.24
CA ASP A 44 5.53 17.03 -22.99
C ASP A 44 4.56 16.51 -21.91
N TYR A 45 3.70 15.54 -22.24
CA TYR A 45 2.72 15.00 -21.31
C TYR A 45 3.39 14.06 -20.29
N HIS A 46 3.27 14.40 -19.01
CA HIS A 46 3.71 13.58 -17.88
C HIS A 46 2.51 13.15 -17.04
N PHE A 47 2.60 11.99 -16.39
CA PHE A 47 1.53 11.45 -15.54
C PHE A 47 2.09 10.64 -14.37
N THR A 48 1.47 10.78 -13.19
CA THR A 48 1.76 9.95 -12.02
C THR A 48 0.60 9.01 -11.76
N LEU A 49 0.84 7.70 -11.89
CA LEU A 49 -0.19 6.67 -11.70
C LEU A 49 -0.22 6.19 -10.24
N ASP A 50 -0.74 7.07 -9.38
CA ASP A 50 -1.18 6.81 -8.00
C ASP A 50 -0.22 6.05 -7.07
N GLY A 51 1.05 5.98 -7.42
CA GLY A 51 2.06 5.28 -6.65
C GLY A 51 1.83 3.77 -6.40
N GLN A 52 0.94 3.11 -7.16
CA GLN A 52 0.58 1.70 -6.98
C GLN A 52 0.63 0.90 -8.30
N LEU A 53 1.15 -0.33 -8.25
CA LEU A 53 1.22 -1.23 -9.41
C LEU A 53 -0.08 -1.99 -9.66
N ALA A 54 -0.98 -2.08 -8.68
CA ALA A 54 -2.30 -2.71 -8.86
C ALA A 54 -3.08 -2.09 -10.03
N CYS A 55 -3.00 -0.76 -10.22
CA CYS A 55 -3.62 -0.11 -11.38
C CYS A 55 -3.03 -0.59 -12.72
N VAL A 56 -1.72 -0.76 -12.79
CA VAL A 56 -1.03 -1.27 -13.99
C VAL A 56 -1.42 -2.72 -14.24
N ASP A 57 -1.49 -3.52 -13.18
CA ASP A 57 -1.79 -4.95 -13.27
C ASP A 57 -3.23 -5.19 -13.71
N ASP A 58 -4.19 -4.50 -13.09
CA ASP A 58 -5.61 -4.60 -13.42
C ASP A 58 -5.87 -4.15 -14.86
N TYR A 59 -5.11 -3.17 -15.35
CA TYR A 59 -5.14 -2.73 -16.74
C TYR A 59 -4.58 -3.79 -17.69
N LEU A 60 -3.37 -4.30 -17.42
CA LEU A 60 -2.69 -5.28 -18.28
C LEU A 60 -3.35 -6.67 -18.26
N GLU A 61 -4.17 -6.98 -17.25
CA GLU A 61 -5.06 -8.15 -17.30
C GLU A 61 -6.08 -8.04 -18.43
N VAL A 62 -6.55 -6.82 -18.75
CA VAL A 62 -7.54 -6.56 -19.80
C VAL A 62 -6.89 -6.18 -21.13
N ARG A 63 -5.76 -5.47 -21.08
CA ARG A 63 -5.00 -4.92 -22.22
C ARG A 63 -3.54 -5.40 -22.22
N PRO A 64 -3.27 -6.72 -22.25
CA PRO A 64 -1.89 -7.23 -22.18
C PRO A 64 -0.99 -6.71 -23.31
N GLU A 65 -1.56 -6.36 -24.45
CA GLU A 65 -0.87 -5.77 -25.60
C GLU A 65 -0.22 -4.41 -25.32
N ASN A 66 -0.67 -3.68 -24.30
CA ASN A 66 -0.18 -2.34 -23.98
C ASN A 66 1.01 -2.33 -23.00
N ARG A 67 1.52 -3.51 -22.61
CA ARG A 67 2.65 -3.63 -21.68
C ARG A 67 3.87 -2.82 -22.12
N ASP A 68 4.27 -2.95 -23.39
CA ASP A 68 5.49 -2.31 -23.88
C ASP A 68 5.32 -0.80 -24.05
N ARG A 69 4.07 -0.32 -24.30
CA ARG A 69 3.74 1.11 -24.29
C ARG A 69 3.95 1.71 -22.91
N ILE A 70 3.44 1.04 -21.86
CA ILE A 70 3.64 1.46 -20.47
C ILE A 70 5.13 1.46 -20.13
N ALA A 71 5.86 0.38 -20.46
CA ALA A 71 7.27 0.28 -20.15
C ALA A 71 8.08 1.42 -20.80
N ALA A 72 7.84 1.72 -22.08
CA ALA A 72 8.51 2.81 -22.77
C ALA A 72 8.24 4.19 -22.12
N LEU A 73 7.02 4.42 -21.64
CA LEU A 73 6.66 5.68 -20.95
C LEU A 73 7.31 5.78 -19.56
N VAL A 74 7.38 4.68 -18.81
CA VAL A 74 8.05 4.60 -17.51
C VAL A 74 9.55 4.80 -17.67
N GLU A 75 10.19 4.08 -18.60
CA GLU A 75 11.62 4.23 -18.91
C GLU A 75 11.98 5.65 -19.36
N SER A 76 11.07 6.33 -20.06
CA SER A 76 11.27 7.74 -20.46
C SER A 76 11.11 8.73 -19.31
N GLY A 77 10.66 8.30 -18.13
CA GLY A 77 10.37 9.15 -16.97
C GLY A 77 9.07 9.95 -17.08
N ARG A 78 8.28 9.76 -18.14
CA ARG A 78 7.02 10.48 -18.37
C ARG A 78 5.84 9.86 -17.62
N LEU A 79 5.88 8.56 -17.35
CA LEU A 79 4.90 7.87 -16.51
C LEU A 79 5.58 7.41 -15.22
N ALA A 80 5.16 7.97 -14.08
CA ALA A 80 5.62 7.51 -12.77
C ALA A 80 4.66 6.43 -12.22
N VAL A 81 5.23 5.29 -11.77
CA VAL A 81 4.50 4.16 -11.19
C VAL A 81 5.15 3.71 -9.88
N GLY A 82 4.40 2.98 -9.04
CA GLY A 82 4.92 2.43 -7.77
C GLY A 82 5.29 3.51 -6.76
N PRO A 83 5.92 3.18 -5.63
CA PRO A 83 6.65 1.93 -5.38
C PRO A 83 5.79 0.82 -4.78
N TRP A 84 4.55 1.11 -4.36
CA TRP A 84 3.70 0.13 -3.72
C TRP A 84 3.07 -0.82 -4.73
N GLN A 85 2.71 -2.02 -4.29
CA GLN A 85 1.76 -2.84 -5.05
C GLN A 85 0.35 -2.24 -4.94
N ILE A 86 -0.08 -1.85 -3.74
CA ILE A 86 -1.37 -1.20 -3.48
C ILE A 86 -1.24 -0.15 -2.38
N LEU A 87 -2.10 0.87 -2.37
CA LEU A 87 -2.14 1.87 -1.30
C LEU A 87 -2.86 1.32 -0.07
N LEU A 88 -2.09 0.81 0.89
CA LEU A 88 -2.52 0.06 2.08
C LEU A 88 -3.08 0.92 3.23
N ASP A 89 -3.71 0.31 4.23
CA ASP A 89 -3.86 0.93 5.57
C ASP A 89 -2.72 0.48 6.51
N GLU A 90 -1.95 1.44 7.03
CA GLU A 90 -0.74 1.15 7.82
C GLU A 90 -1.00 0.60 9.23
N PHE A 91 -2.21 0.75 9.77
CA PHE A 91 -2.55 0.34 11.14
C PHE A 91 -3.43 -0.91 11.19
N LEU A 92 -4.01 -1.32 10.06
CA LEU A 92 -4.85 -2.51 9.92
C LEU A 92 -4.15 -3.67 9.21
N CYS A 93 -2.86 -3.51 8.91
CA CYS A 93 -2.00 -4.54 8.31
C CYS A 93 -0.77 -4.78 9.18
N SER A 94 -0.19 -5.98 9.07
CA SER A 94 1.04 -6.32 9.77
C SER A 94 2.24 -5.55 9.19
N GLY A 95 3.32 -5.41 9.98
CA GLY A 95 4.56 -4.82 9.48
C GLY A 95 5.18 -5.62 8.31
N GLU A 96 5.06 -6.95 8.31
CA GLU A 96 5.52 -7.78 7.20
C GLU A 96 4.69 -7.52 5.95
N ASN A 97 3.36 -7.34 6.05
CA ASN A 97 2.51 -7.01 4.91
C ASN A 97 2.92 -5.69 4.26
N ILE A 98 3.27 -4.66 5.06
CA ILE A 98 3.81 -3.39 4.54
C ILE A 98 5.09 -3.63 3.73
N VAL A 99 6.02 -4.43 4.27
CA VAL A 99 7.29 -4.77 3.59
C VAL A 99 7.01 -5.56 2.30
N ARG A 100 6.17 -6.61 2.35
CA ARG A 100 5.82 -7.42 1.18
C ARG A 100 5.09 -6.63 0.11
N ASN A 101 4.23 -5.67 0.49
CA ASN A 101 3.57 -4.77 -0.45
C ASN A 101 4.59 -3.93 -1.22
N LEU A 102 5.60 -3.39 -0.52
CA LEU A 102 6.67 -2.61 -1.14
C LEU A 102 7.58 -3.49 -2.02
N GLU A 103 7.99 -4.67 -1.53
CA GLU A 103 8.78 -5.64 -2.30
C GLU A 103 8.08 -6.04 -3.60
N LEU A 104 6.78 -6.36 -3.53
CA LEU A 104 5.99 -6.72 -4.71
C LEU A 104 5.88 -5.56 -5.69
N GLY A 105 5.54 -4.36 -5.21
CA GLY A 105 5.39 -3.17 -6.05
C GLY A 105 6.69 -2.83 -6.78
N MET A 106 7.81 -2.78 -6.06
CA MET A 106 9.13 -2.51 -6.65
C MET A 106 9.54 -3.59 -7.66
N SER A 107 9.40 -4.87 -7.32
CA SER A 107 9.74 -5.98 -8.23
C SER A 107 8.93 -5.95 -9.53
N ARG A 108 7.68 -5.48 -9.48
CA ARG A 108 6.84 -5.32 -10.66
C ARG A 108 7.22 -4.08 -11.46
N ALA A 109 7.49 -2.97 -10.80
CA ALA A 109 7.94 -1.74 -11.44
C ALA A 109 9.28 -1.94 -12.19
N ASP A 110 10.21 -2.72 -11.65
CA ASP A 110 11.49 -3.06 -12.30
C ASP A 110 11.30 -3.72 -13.67
N LYS A 111 10.20 -4.44 -13.88
CA LYS A 111 9.87 -5.08 -15.16
C LYS A 111 9.34 -4.08 -16.21
N LEU A 112 9.07 -2.84 -15.80
CA LEU A 112 8.51 -1.76 -16.62
C LEU A 112 9.46 -0.57 -16.75
N GLY A 113 10.65 -0.59 -16.13
CA GLY A 113 11.61 0.53 -16.18
C GLY A 113 11.97 1.10 -14.80
N GLY A 114 11.32 0.64 -13.73
CA GLY A 114 11.60 1.03 -12.35
C GLY A 114 10.46 1.79 -11.69
N ALA A 115 10.43 1.77 -10.35
CA ALA A 115 9.49 2.55 -9.55
C ALA A 115 9.94 4.01 -9.43
N MET A 116 8.99 4.92 -9.23
CA MET A 116 9.33 6.28 -8.83
C MET A 116 10.00 6.26 -7.44
N PRO A 117 11.08 7.05 -7.22
CA PRO A 117 11.84 7.03 -5.97
C PRO A 117 11.19 7.88 -4.86
N VAL A 118 9.87 7.76 -4.70
CA VAL A 118 9.06 8.50 -3.73
C VAL A 118 8.06 7.56 -3.07
N GLY A 119 8.11 7.43 -1.74
CA GLY A 119 7.06 6.79 -0.96
C GLY A 119 5.74 7.56 -1.07
N TYR A 120 4.79 7.05 -1.85
CA TYR A 120 3.52 7.71 -2.11
C TYR A 120 2.49 7.32 -1.06
N LEU A 121 2.14 8.26 -0.17
CA LEU A 121 1.25 7.99 0.96
C LEU A 121 0.10 9.04 1.02
N PRO A 122 -0.67 9.21 -0.06
CA PRO A 122 -1.58 10.35 -0.22
C PRO A 122 -2.84 10.25 0.63
N ASP A 123 -3.35 9.05 0.92
CA ASP A 123 -4.65 8.90 1.60
C ASP A 123 -4.69 7.84 2.71
N MET A 124 -3.54 7.33 3.15
CA MET A 124 -3.50 6.45 4.32
C MET A 124 -4.01 7.18 5.57
N PHE A 125 -4.79 6.48 6.39
CA PHE A 125 -5.51 7.04 7.53
C PHE A 125 -4.60 7.21 8.77
N GLY A 126 -3.54 7.98 8.57
CA GLY A 126 -2.41 8.14 9.48
C GLY A 126 -1.25 7.21 9.12
N HIS A 127 -0.08 7.49 9.69
CA HIS A 127 1.15 6.82 9.32
C HIS A 127 1.96 6.30 10.52
N THR A 128 2.50 5.09 10.40
CA THR A 128 3.29 4.43 11.44
C THR A 128 4.65 5.11 11.63
N ALA A 129 5.15 5.11 12.87
CA ALA A 129 6.41 5.75 13.23
C ALA A 129 7.62 5.16 12.47
N GLN A 130 7.54 3.89 12.06
CA GLN A 130 8.63 3.19 11.37
C GLN A 130 8.67 3.43 9.86
N MET A 131 7.69 4.12 9.28
CA MET A 131 7.62 4.29 7.83
C MET A 131 8.87 4.95 7.23
N PRO A 132 9.52 5.98 7.86
CA PRO A 132 10.81 6.47 7.37
C PRO A 132 11.89 5.40 7.30
N GLN A 133 11.96 4.51 8.29
CA GLN A 133 12.91 3.40 8.30
C GLN A 133 12.60 2.39 7.19
N ILE A 134 11.33 2.00 7.05
CA ILE A 134 10.88 1.05 6.01
C ILE A 134 11.21 1.56 4.62
N LEU A 135 10.85 2.82 4.32
CA LEU A 135 11.12 3.46 3.03
C LEU A 135 12.62 3.56 2.76
N ARG A 136 13.42 3.98 3.74
CA ARG A 136 14.88 4.09 3.62
C ARG A 136 15.54 2.73 3.35
N LEU A 137 15.08 1.66 4.01
CA LEU A 137 15.57 0.30 3.78
C LEU A 137 15.24 -0.22 2.37
N ALA A 138 14.16 0.29 1.76
CA ALA A 138 13.82 0.05 0.35
C ALA A 138 14.51 1.01 -0.63
N GLY A 139 15.43 1.87 -0.16
CA GLY A 139 16.13 2.84 -1.00
C GLY A 139 15.33 4.11 -1.34
N LEU A 140 14.20 4.35 -0.67
CA LEU A 140 13.36 5.52 -0.88
C LEU A 140 13.73 6.62 0.13
N GLU A 141 14.28 7.72 -0.41
CA GLU A 141 14.78 8.84 0.39
C GLU A 141 13.75 9.96 0.59
N HIS A 142 12.69 9.89 -0.21
CA HIS A 142 11.61 10.86 -0.30
C HIS A 142 10.26 10.20 -0.11
N ALA A 143 9.29 10.95 0.41
CA ALA A 143 7.90 10.55 0.50
C ALA A 143 6.96 11.75 0.27
N CYS A 144 5.68 11.49 0.04
CA CYS A 144 4.63 12.50 0.18
C CYS A 144 3.47 12.01 1.03
N VAL A 145 2.88 12.90 1.83
CA VAL A 145 1.75 12.59 2.73
C VAL A 145 0.72 13.73 2.69
N TYR A 146 -0.54 13.38 2.94
CA TYR A 146 -1.60 14.35 3.19
C TYR A 146 -2.13 14.27 4.62
N ARG A 147 -2.48 13.07 5.09
CA ARG A 147 -3.14 12.89 6.38
C ARG A 147 -2.14 12.78 7.53
N GLY A 148 -2.61 13.00 8.75
CA GLY A 148 -1.82 12.76 9.97
C GLY A 148 -0.78 13.84 10.33
N VAL A 149 -0.50 14.80 9.46
CA VAL A 149 0.51 15.84 9.69
C VAL A 149 0.07 16.84 10.79
N PRO A 150 0.88 17.07 11.84
CA PRO A 150 0.52 17.96 12.94
C PRO A 150 0.49 19.43 12.53
N SER A 151 -0.27 20.24 13.27
CA SER A 151 -0.39 21.69 13.03
C SER A 151 0.93 22.46 13.23
N SER A 152 1.91 21.87 13.93
CA SER A 152 3.25 22.43 14.07
C SER A 152 4.04 22.46 12.75
N VAL A 153 3.66 21.65 11.76
CA VAL A 153 4.19 21.76 10.39
C VAL A 153 3.47 22.90 9.69
N VAL A 154 4.22 23.94 9.35
CA VAL A 154 3.75 25.16 8.68
C VAL A 154 4.37 25.34 7.29
N THR A 155 5.07 24.32 6.81
CA THR A 155 5.71 24.25 5.50
C THR A 155 5.12 23.10 4.69
N ASP A 156 5.34 23.08 3.38
CA ASP A 156 4.95 21.97 2.51
C ASP A 156 5.99 20.82 2.50
N ALA A 157 7.05 20.91 3.28
CA ALA A 157 8.03 19.84 3.45
C ALA A 157 8.57 19.77 4.88
N PHE A 158 8.92 18.56 5.32
CA PHE A 158 9.52 18.29 6.61
C PHE A 158 10.43 17.06 6.57
N ALA A 159 11.37 16.95 7.51
CA ALA A 159 12.15 15.75 7.73
C ALA A 159 11.38 14.82 8.67
N TRP A 160 10.87 13.69 8.15
CA TRP A 160 10.14 12.71 8.96
C TRP A 160 11.10 11.69 9.56
N VAL A 161 11.11 11.59 10.89
CA VAL A 161 12.10 10.87 11.68
C VAL A 161 11.48 9.65 12.36
N ALA A 162 11.98 8.47 12.05
CA ALA A 162 11.62 7.22 12.71
C ALA A 162 12.27 7.09 14.11
N PRO A 163 11.74 6.20 14.97
CA PRO A 163 12.29 5.94 16.31
C PRO A 163 13.77 5.55 16.35
N ASP A 164 14.31 4.94 15.29
CA ASP A 164 15.73 4.58 15.16
C ASP A 164 16.63 5.77 14.77
N GLY A 165 16.04 6.94 14.51
CA GLY A 165 16.74 8.14 14.06
C GLY A 165 16.81 8.29 12.54
N THR A 166 16.37 7.29 11.77
CA THR A 166 16.28 7.38 10.31
C THR A 166 15.37 8.54 9.93
N ALA A 167 15.82 9.41 9.03
CA ALA A 167 15.03 10.54 8.55
C ALA A 167 14.92 10.51 7.03
N ILE A 168 13.74 10.83 6.49
CA ILE A 168 13.48 11.03 5.05
C ILE A 168 12.89 12.41 4.81
N ARG A 169 13.08 12.96 3.60
CA ARG A 169 12.39 14.20 3.21
C ARG A 169 10.95 13.85 2.84
N THR A 170 9.98 14.44 3.50
CA THR A 170 8.56 14.22 3.23
C THR A 170 7.91 15.50 2.71
N GLN A 171 7.31 15.43 1.52
CA GLN A 171 6.45 16.47 0.98
C GLN A 171 5.07 16.35 1.64
N TYR A 172 4.66 17.40 2.34
CA TYR A 172 3.27 17.56 2.75
C TYR A 172 2.45 18.07 1.56
N LEU A 173 1.23 17.55 1.41
CA LEU A 173 0.24 18.00 0.43
C LEU A 173 -0.78 18.92 1.12
N PRO A 174 -0.52 20.24 1.22
CA PRO A 174 -1.43 21.17 1.88
C PRO A 174 -2.65 21.50 1.01
N ALA A 175 -3.59 22.25 1.60
CA ALA A 175 -4.65 22.97 0.87
C ALA A 175 -5.47 22.09 -0.11
N GLY A 176 -5.99 20.97 0.38
CA GLY A 176 -6.78 20.03 -0.44
C GLY A 176 -6.07 18.71 -0.73
N GLY A 177 -4.87 18.48 -0.17
CA GLY A 177 -4.20 17.20 -0.29
C GLY A 177 -3.72 16.95 -1.71
N TYR A 178 -3.91 15.72 -2.19
CA TYR A 178 -3.64 15.36 -3.58
C TYR A 178 -4.62 15.99 -4.58
N GLY A 179 -5.63 16.75 -4.11
CA GLY A 179 -6.56 17.51 -4.95
C GLY A 179 -6.28 19.01 -5.02
N ASN A 180 -5.16 19.50 -4.48
CA ASN A 180 -4.92 20.95 -4.35
C ASN A 180 -4.90 21.72 -5.69
N GLY A 181 -4.63 21.04 -6.81
CA GLY A 181 -4.66 21.60 -8.16
C GLY A 181 -5.86 21.18 -9.01
N ALA A 182 -6.77 20.34 -8.50
CA ALA A 182 -7.82 19.70 -9.30
C ALA A 182 -8.72 20.70 -10.06
N HIS A 183 -8.99 21.85 -9.45
CA HIS A 183 -9.86 22.87 -10.01
C HIS A 183 -9.13 23.90 -10.90
N LEU A 184 -7.81 23.79 -11.09
CA LEU A 184 -7.04 24.83 -11.79
C LEU A 184 -7.50 25.04 -13.24
N PHE A 185 -7.95 23.97 -13.92
CA PHE A 185 -8.24 23.97 -15.36
C PHE A 185 -9.73 23.76 -15.70
N GLU A 186 -10.67 23.83 -14.75
CA GLU A 186 -12.09 23.57 -15.06
C GLU A 186 -12.76 24.71 -15.84
N SER A 187 -12.30 25.94 -15.65
CA SER A 187 -12.85 27.15 -16.28
C SER A 187 -11.74 27.92 -17.01
N PRO A 188 -11.55 27.69 -18.32
CA PRO A 188 -10.51 28.37 -19.11
C PRO A 188 -10.58 29.90 -19.01
N ASP A 189 -11.78 30.47 -18.98
CA ASP A 189 -11.99 31.92 -18.85
C ASP A 189 -11.51 32.51 -17.51
N GLN A 190 -11.29 31.67 -16.49
CA GLN A 190 -10.83 32.05 -15.16
C GLN A 190 -9.43 31.49 -14.84
N LEU A 191 -8.73 30.93 -15.82
CA LEU A 191 -7.48 30.20 -15.61
C LEU A 191 -6.41 31.05 -14.90
N ALA A 192 -6.24 32.31 -15.30
CA ALA A 192 -5.28 33.22 -14.69
C ALA A 192 -5.64 33.55 -13.23
N GLU A 193 -6.92 33.83 -12.95
CA GLU A 193 -7.41 34.13 -11.59
C GLU A 193 -7.22 32.93 -10.66
N ARG A 194 -7.61 31.73 -11.08
CA ARG A 194 -7.42 30.49 -10.30
C ARG A 194 -5.95 30.20 -10.04
N ALA A 195 -5.08 30.47 -11.00
CA ALA A 195 -3.64 30.30 -10.83
C ALA A 195 -3.06 31.31 -9.84
N GLU A 196 -3.51 32.56 -9.86
CA GLU A 196 -3.12 33.57 -8.87
C GLU A 196 -3.56 33.18 -7.45
N GLU A 197 -4.80 32.69 -7.30
CA GLU A 197 -5.30 32.17 -6.02
C GLU A 197 -4.50 30.96 -5.54
N PHE A 198 -4.24 30.00 -6.42
CA PHE A 198 -3.42 28.84 -6.12
C PHE A 198 -2.01 29.24 -5.66
N VAL A 199 -1.37 30.16 -6.38
CA VAL A 199 -0.05 30.71 -6.00
C VAL A 199 -0.15 31.38 -4.63
N ALA A 200 -1.14 32.23 -4.39
CA ALA A 200 -1.30 32.92 -3.11
C ALA A 200 -1.43 31.93 -1.94
N THR A 201 -2.23 30.87 -2.09
CA THR A 201 -2.40 29.82 -1.08
C THR A 201 -1.10 29.04 -0.88
N MET A 202 -0.47 28.55 -1.95
CA MET A 202 0.70 27.68 -1.85
C MET A 202 1.96 28.42 -1.39
N ARG A 203 2.08 29.72 -1.66
CA ARG A 203 3.16 30.57 -1.12
C ARG A 203 3.11 30.69 0.40
N GLY A 204 1.94 30.49 1.02
CA GLY A 204 1.80 30.37 2.47
C GLY A 204 2.48 29.13 3.06
N TRP A 205 2.78 28.12 2.25
CA TRP A 205 3.40 26.86 2.67
C TRP A 205 4.83 26.69 2.17
N HIS A 206 5.09 27.01 0.90
CA HIS A 206 6.40 26.81 0.28
C HIS A 206 7.36 27.99 0.53
N GLY A 207 6.83 29.16 0.86
CA GLY A 207 7.60 30.40 0.94
C GLY A 207 7.65 31.17 -0.40
N PRO A 208 8.36 32.30 -0.45
CA PRO A 208 8.19 33.32 -1.49
C PRO A 208 8.78 32.95 -2.87
N THR A 209 9.63 31.93 -2.95
CA THR A 209 10.40 31.56 -4.15
C THR A 209 10.38 30.05 -4.37
N GLY A 210 10.72 29.60 -5.57
CA GLY A 210 10.80 28.17 -5.90
C GLY A 210 9.49 27.62 -6.49
N PRO A 211 9.55 26.41 -7.08
CA PRO A 211 8.42 25.80 -7.78
C PRO A 211 7.31 25.36 -6.81
N LEU A 212 6.06 25.46 -7.25
CA LEU A 212 4.86 25.12 -6.46
C LEU A 212 4.18 23.88 -7.03
N LEU A 213 3.93 22.88 -6.18
CA LEU A 213 3.27 21.63 -6.57
C LEU A 213 1.76 21.78 -6.71
N ALA A 214 1.25 21.67 -7.93
CA ALA A 214 -0.17 21.50 -8.23
C ALA A 214 -0.47 20.03 -8.56
N MET A 215 -1.01 19.28 -7.61
CA MET A 215 -1.53 17.94 -7.84
C MET A 215 -2.84 18.06 -8.62
N TYR A 216 -2.78 17.80 -9.92
CA TYR A 216 -3.93 17.91 -10.83
C TYR A 216 -4.59 16.54 -10.99
N GLY A 217 -5.52 16.27 -10.09
CA GLY A 217 -6.28 15.02 -10.02
C GLY A 217 -7.01 14.92 -8.69
N THR A 218 -7.98 14.03 -8.61
CA THR A 218 -8.68 13.63 -7.39
C THR A 218 -9.17 12.19 -7.55
N ASP A 219 -10.06 11.73 -6.68
CA ASP A 219 -10.59 10.37 -6.68
C ASP A 219 -11.26 10.07 -8.02
N HIS A 220 -10.76 9.04 -8.70
CA HIS A 220 -11.27 8.53 -9.99
C HIS A 220 -11.41 9.59 -11.10
N SER A 221 -10.60 10.66 -11.07
CA SER A 221 -10.68 11.75 -12.04
C SER A 221 -9.87 11.48 -13.32
N ALA A 222 -10.34 12.03 -14.43
CA ALA A 222 -9.60 12.02 -15.70
C ALA A 222 -9.04 13.42 -16.01
N PRO A 223 -7.79 13.55 -16.46
CA PRO A 223 -7.27 14.83 -16.93
C PRO A 223 -8.08 15.40 -18.10
N VAL A 224 -8.25 16.72 -18.18
CA VAL A 224 -8.92 17.37 -19.33
C VAL A 224 -8.12 17.20 -20.63
N ALA A 225 -8.82 17.19 -21.76
CA ALA A 225 -8.18 17.19 -23.07
C ALA A 225 -7.42 18.51 -23.30
N GLY A 226 -6.25 18.43 -23.93
CA GLY A 226 -5.42 19.60 -24.20
C GLY A 226 -4.70 20.19 -22.98
N LEU A 227 -4.62 19.45 -21.86
CA LEU A 227 -3.95 19.89 -20.64
C LEU A 227 -2.53 20.46 -20.88
N PRO A 228 -1.64 19.85 -21.69
CA PRO A 228 -0.31 20.42 -21.93
C PRO A 228 -0.34 21.84 -22.52
N ALA A 229 -1.27 22.10 -23.44
CA ALA A 229 -1.44 23.43 -24.03
C ALA A 229 -1.92 24.45 -22.98
N MET A 230 -2.87 24.07 -22.11
CA MET A 230 -3.35 24.95 -21.03
C MET A 230 -2.26 25.23 -19.99
N VAL A 231 -1.45 24.21 -19.66
CA VAL A 231 -0.29 24.36 -18.77
C VAL A 231 0.74 25.32 -19.37
N SER A 232 1.01 25.18 -20.67
CA SER A 232 1.93 26.06 -21.41
C SER A 232 1.41 27.49 -21.51
N GLU A 233 0.11 27.69 -21.79
CA GLU A 233 -0.54 29.01 -21.82
C GLU A 233 -0.41 29.74 -20.48
N LEU A 234 -0.51 28.98 -19.39
CA LEU A 234 -0.32 29.49 -18.04
C LEU A 234 1.14 29.87 -17.73
N GLY A 235 2.09 29.48 -18.58
CA GLY A 235 3.52 29.56 -18.32
C GLY A 235 4.01 28.58 -17.25
N ALA A 236 3.17 27.63 -16.84
CA ALA A 236 3.49 26.55 -15.91
C ALA A 236 4.21 25.42 -16.66
N ARG A 237 4.76 24.45 -15.90
CA ARG A 237 5.31 23.22 -16.48
C ARG A 237 4.57 21.99 -15.98
N MET A 238 4.55 20.95 -16.80
CA MET A 238 4.02 19.64 -16.43
C MET A 238 5.18 18.71 -16.04
N ASP A 239 4.96 17.86 -15.04
CA ASP A 239 5.94 16.83 -14.65
C ASP A 239 5.27 15.66 -13.91
N THR A 240 6.04 14.61 -13.63
CA THR A 240 5.69 13.59 -12.64
C THR A 240 5.93 14.10 -11.22
N LEU A 241 5.33 13.45 -10.23
CA LEU A 241 5.59 13.78 -8.82
C LEU A 241 7.07 13.61 -8.45
N SER A 242 7.71 12.55 -8.92
CA SER A 242 9.15 12.33 -8.72
C SER A 242 9.98 13.42 -9.39
N GLY A 243 9.63 13.84 -10.61
CA GLY A 243 10.32 14.93 -11.30
C GLY A 243 10.23 16.24 -10.52
N TYR A 244 9.06 16.57 -9.95
CA TYR A 244 8.93 17.70 -9.03
C TYR A 244 9.80 17.54 -7.78
N ILE A 245 9.61 16.46 -6.99
CA ILE A 245 10.26 16.29 -5.68
C ILE A 245 11.79 16.26 -5.80
N LEU A 246 12.33 15.56 -6.81
CA LEU A 246 13.77 15.44 -7.03
C LEU A 246 14.40 16.72 -7.59
N SER A 247 13.60 17.62 -8.19
CA SER A 247 14.09 18.92 -8.68
C SER A 247 14.28 19.96 -7.57
N LEU A 248 13.76 19.70 -6.37
CA LEU A 248 13.86 20.63 -5.26
C LEU A 248 15.27 20.62 -4.65
N PRO A 249 15.82 21.79 -4.30
CA PRO A 249 17.12 21.86 -3.65
C PRO A 249 17.06 21.23 -2.25
N GLU A 250 18.20 20.72 -1.78
CA GLU A 250 18.36 20.37 -0.38
C GLU A 250 18.21 21.62 0.49
N SER A 251 17.49 21.47 1.61
CA SER A 251 17.26 22.55 2.57
C SER A 251 17.13 21.99 3.98
N GLU A 252 17.37 22.83 4.99
CA GLU A 252 17.04 22.48 6.37
C GLU A 252 15.52 22.45 6.53
N LEU A 253 15.02 21.30 6.96
CA LEU A 253 13.59 21.05 7.11
C LEU A 253 13.20 20.92 8.59
N PRO A 254 11.99 21.38 8.98
CA PRO A 254 11.47 21.10 10.30
C PRO A 254 11.39 19.58 10.52
N ARG A 255 11.76 19.13 11.71
CA ARG A 255 11.79 17.71 12.05
C ARG A 255 10.46 17.29 12.69
N VAL A 256 9.89 16.21 12.20
CA VAL A 256 8.68 15.58 12.77
C VAL A 256 9.03 14.15 13.11
N ALA A 257 8.94 13.76 14.38
CA ALA A 257 9.33 12.43 14.85
C ALA A 257 8.11 11.58 15.20
N GLY A 258 8.17 10.29 14.87
CA GLY A 258 7.17 9.30 15.26
C GLY A 258 5.98 9.21 14.30
N GLU A 259 4.83 8.78 14.84
CA GLU A 259 3.60 8.56 14.07
C GLU A 259 3.01 9.90 13.56
N LEU A 260 2.42 9.87 12.37
CA LEU A 260 1.63 10.98 11.83
C LEU A 260 0.15 10.67 12.02
N ARG A 261 -0.45 11.16 13.11
CA ARG A 261 -1.84 10.85 13.52
C ARG A 261 -2.67 12.07 13.90
N SER A 262 -2.25 13.25 13.45
CA SER A 262 -2.97 14.47 13.71
C SER A 262 -4.19 14.62 12.80
N HIS A 263 -5.33 14.96 13.40
CA HIS A 263 -6.53 15.37 12.68
C HIS A 263 -6.54 16.88 12.33
N ALA A 264 -5.48 17.62 12.66
CA ALA A 264 -5.51 19.08 12.66
C ALA A 264 -5.81 19.71 11.28
N ARG A 265 -5.48 19.00 10.20
CA ARG A 265 -5.61 19.49 8.82
C ARG A 265 -6.41 18.56 7.90
N ALA A 266 -6.42 17.26 8.21
CA ALA A 266 -7.18 16.26 7.50
C ALA A 266 -7.62 15.17 8.48
N ASN A 267 -8.84 14.67 8.35
CA ASN A 267 -9.36 13.65 9.24
C ASN A 267 -8.69 12.28 8.95
N ILE A 268 -8.18 11.59 9.96
CA ILE A 268 -7.60 10.23 9.81
C ILE A 268 -8.63 9.11 10.05
N LEU A 269 -9.92 9.43 9.98
CA LEU A 269 -11.04 8.48 9.93
C LEU A 269 -10.99 7.31 10.93
N PRO A 270 -10.70 7.51 12.24
CA PRO A 270 -10.37 6.44 13.19
C PRO A 270 -11.50 5.44 13.43
N GLY A 271 -12.75 5.77 13.05
CA GLY A 271 -13.88 4.85 13.10
C GLY A 271 -13.70 3.60 12.22
N VAL A 272 -12.84 3.65 11.20
CA VAL A 272 -12.52 2.50 10.34
C VAL A 272 -11.89 1.33 11.08
N ILE A 273 -11.31 1.58 12.26
CA ILE A 273 -10.68 0.54 13.09
C ILE A 273 -11.73 -0.46 13.61
N SER A 274 -12.96 -0.01 13.90
CA SER A 274 -14.01 -0.85 14.50
C SER A 274 -15.08 -1.30 13.51
N VAL A 275 -15.18 -0.68 12.33
CA VAL A 275 -16.16 -1.06 11.31
C VAL A 275 -15.81 -2.44 10.74
N ARG A 276 -16.83 -3.30 10.55
CA ARG A 276 -16.68 -4.67 10.05
C ARG A 276 -15.54 -5.44 10.74
N ALA A 277 -15.53 -5.46 12.08
CA ALA A 277 -14.46 -6.07 12.88
C ALA A 277 -14.09 -7.52 12.46
N HIS A 278 -15.04 -8.28 11.92
CA HIS A 278 -14.79 -9.63 11.39
C HIS A 278 -13.76 -9.65 10.25
N VAL A 279 -13.68 -8.60 9.41
CA VAL A 279 -12.66 -8.46 8.35
C VAL A 279 -11.27 -8.30 8.96
N LYS A 280 -11.13 -7.47 10.00
CA LYS A 280 -9.85 -7.25 10.71
C LYS A 280 -9.39 -8.52 11.43
N GLN A 281 -10.33 -9.22 12.06
CA GLN A 281 -10.08 -10.51 12.70
C GLN A 281 -9.64 -11.55 11.67
N ALA A 282 -10.24 -11.56 10.47
CA ALA A 282 -9.83 -12.45 9.39
C ALA A 282 -8.43 -12.09 8.87
N MET A 283 -8.16 -10.81 8.61
CA MET A 283 -6.84 -10.33 8.18
C MET A 283 -5.75 -10.75 9.17
N GLY A 284 -5.93 -10.47 10.47
CA GLY A 284 -4.96 -10.84 11.49
C GLY A 284 -4.80 -12.36 11.70
N ARG A 285 -5.78 -13.19 11.31
CA ARG A 285 -5.60 -14.65 11.27
C ARG A 285 -4.80 -15.08 10.04
N ALA A 286 -5.13 -14.55 8.87
CA ALA A 286 -4.48 -14.87 7.61
C ALA A 286 -3.00 -14.44 7.61
N GLU A 287 -2.71 -13.20 8.00
CA GLU A 287 -1.34 -12.68 8.18
C GLU A 287 -0.55 -13.56 9.13
N ARG A 288 -1.11 -13.87 10.31
CA ARG A 288 -0.46 -14.76 11.28
C ARG A 288 -0.21 -16.15 10.69
N MET A 289 -1.17 -16.71 9.95
CA MET A 289 -1.02 -18.02 9.33
C MET A 289 0.15 -18.04 8.35
N VAL A 290 0.28 -17.02 7.51
CA VAL A 290 1.36 -16.95 6.52
C VAL A 290 2.70 -16.63 7.18
N GLU A 291 2.77 -15.54 7.95
CA GLU A 291 4.01 -15.00 8.53
C GLU A 291 4.59 -15.82 9.67
N ARG A 292 3.74 -16.45 10.48
CA ARG A 292 4.17 -17.10 11.74
C ARG A 292 4.09 -18.62 11.68
N TYR A 293 3.33 -19.17 10.74
CA TYR A 293 3.24 -20.63 10.55
C TYR A 293 3.83 -21.03 9.20
N ALA A 294 3.19 -20.66 8.09
CA ALA A 294 3.53 -21.17 6.77
C ALA A 294 4.99 -20.93 6.38
N GLU A 295 5.45 -19.67 6.37
CA GLU A 295 6.82 -19.34 5.96
C GLU A 295 7.87 -19.90 6.93
N PRO A 296 7.79 -19.69 8.26
CA PRO A 296 8.82 -20.18 9.16
C PRO A 296 8.88 -21.71 9.19
N LEU A 297 7.73 -22.40 9.16
CA LEU A 297 7.70 -23.86 9.15
C LEU A 297 8.34 -24.39 7.86
N ALA A 298 8.00 -23.82 6.71
CA ALA A 298 8.57 -24.19 5.43
C ALA A 298 10.09 -23.92 5.38
N ALA A 299 10.54 -22.78 5.88
CA ALA A 299 11.96 -22.41 5.88
C ALA A 299 12.81 -23.31 6.80
N LEU A 300 12.30 -23.65 7.98
CA LEU A 300 13.06 -24.39 8.99
C LEU A 300 12.95 -25.92 8.83
N TRP A 301 11.79 -26.42 8.41
CA TRP A 301 11.46 -27.84 8.43
C TRP A 301 10.85 -28.36 7.12
N GLY A 302 10.69 -27.51 6.11
CA GLY A 302 10.27 -27.93 4.77
C GLY A 302 11.28 -28.87 4.12
N ALA A 303 10.81 -29.81 3.31
CA ALA A 303 11.68 -30.60 2.44
C ALA A 303 12.09 -29.80 1.20
N GLU A 304 11.13 -29.08 0.62
CA GLU A 304 11.29 -28.17 -0.50
C GLU A 304 10.59 -26.86 -0.17
N TRP A 305 11.09 -25.74 -0.71
CA TRP A 305 10.50 -24.42 -0.52
C TRP A 305 9.21 -24.28 -1.35
N PRO A 306 8.04 -24.08 -0.72
CA PRO A 306 6.76 -23.97 -1.42
C PRO A 306 6.52 -22.53 -1.93
N GLY A 307 7.52 -21.96 -2.59
CA GLY A 307 7.57 -20.53 -2.93
C GLY A 307 6.33 -20.04 -3.66
N ARG A 308 5.84 -20.79 -4.64
CA ARG A 308 4.67 -20.36 -5.43
C ARG A 308 3.39 -20.25 -4.61
N PHE A 309 3.17 -21.15 -3.65
CA PHE A 309 2.00 -21.09 -2.77
C PHE A 309 2.08 -19.91 -1.80
N LEU A 310 3.29 -19.63 -1.30
CA LEU A 310 3.53 -18.47 -0.43
C LEU A 310 3.39 -17.15 -1.17
N GLU A 311 3.92 -17.05 -2.40
CA GLU A 311 3.70 -15.91 -3.29
C GLU A 311 2.21 -15.65 -3.53
N MET A 312 1.42 -16.70 -3.80
CA MET A 312 -0.03 -16.58 -3.97
C MET A 312 -0.71 -16.08 -2.68
N ALA A 313 -0.29 -16.58 -1.51
CA ALA A 313 -0.85 -16.15 -0.23
C ALA A 313 -0.56 -14.67 0.04
N TRP A 314 0.69 -14.25 -0.17
CA TRP A 314 1.10 -12.85 -0.03
C TRP A 314 0.42 -11.93 -1.03
N TRP A 315 0.27 -12.37 -2.27
CA TRP A 315 -0.47 -11.60 -3.27
C TRP A 315 -1.89 -11.29 -2.77
N ARG A 316 -2.57 -12.26 -2.17
CA ARG A 316 -3.91 -12.09 -1.61
C ARG A 316 -3.94 -11.20 -0.37
N LEU A 317 -2.96 -11.31 0.53
CA LEU A 317 -2.85 -10.44 1.70
C LEU A 317 -2.59 -8.99 1.29
N VAL A 318 -1.71 -8.77 0.32
CA VAL A 318 -1.40 -7.44 -0.20
C VAL A 318 -2.59 -6.88 -0.97
N ASP A 319 -3.21 -7.63 -1.88
CA ASP A 319 -4.42 -7.16 -2.59
C ASP A 319 -5.57 -6.76 -1.65
N ALA A 320 -5.67 -7.40 -0.47
CA ALA A 320 -6.67 -7.09 0.53
C ALA A 320 -6.28 -5.93 1.47
N SER A 321 -5.02 -5.48 1.47
CA SER A 321 -4.49 -4.46 2.39
C SER A 321 -4.84 -3.03 2.00
N GLY A 322 -5.36 -2.82 0.77
CA GLY A 322 -5.81 -1.52 0.28
C GLY A 322 -6.64 -0.78 1.32
N HIS A 323 -6.40 0.53 1.49
CA HIS A 323 -6.97 1.27 2.61
C HIS A 323 -8.50 1.17 2.64
N ASP A 324 -9.20 1.32 1.52
CA ASP A 324 -10.66 1.13 1.46
C ASP A 324 -11.12 -0.33 1.53
N SER A 325 -10.23 -1.28 1.22
CA SER A 325 -10.46 -2.72 1.31
C SER A 325 -10.46 -3.21 2.75
N VAL A 326 -9.32 -3.13 3.46
CA VAL A 326 -9.14 -3.70 4.80
C VAL A 326 -9.90 -2.91 5.87
N THR A 327 -10.06 -1.59 5.66
CA THR A 327 -10.92 -0.76 6.51
C THR A 327 -12.38 -1.12 6.36
N GLY A 328 -12.81 -1.75 5.27
CA GLY A 328 -14.20 -2.14 5.06
C GLY A 328 -15.16 -0.95 5.05
N CYS A 329 -14.67 0.23 4.65
CA CYS A 329 -15.43 1.48 4.55
C CYS A 329 -16.28 1.57 3.26
N GLY A 330 -16.10 0.64 2.32
CA GLY A 330 -16.88 0.54 1.10
C GLY A 330 -18.23 -0.20 1.24
N VAL A 331 -18.84 -0.51 0.09
CA VAL A 331 -20.10 -1.24 0.00
C VAL A 331 -19.96 -2.70 0.43
N ASP A 332 -21.10 -3.36 0.73
CA ASP A 332 -21.13 -4.75 1.18
C ASP A 332 -20.47 -5.72 0.20
N ASP A 333 -20.70 -5.53 -1.10
CA ASP A 333 -20.11 -6.36 -2.16
C ASP A 333 -18.58 -6.31 -2.13
N THR A 334 -18.01 -5.13 -1.92
CA THR A 334 -16.56 -4.95 -1.76
C THR A 334 -16.06 -5.70 -0.53
N ALA A 335 -16.72 -5.53 0.62
CA ALA A 335 -16.33 -6.22 1.85
C ALA A 335 -16.37 -7.76 1.72
N GLN A 336 -17.34 -8.30 0.98
CA GLN A 336 -17.42 -9.74 0.70
C GLN A 336 -16.26 -10.21 -0.18
N GLN A 337 -15.90 -9.45 -1.23
CA GLN A 337 -14.77 -9.76 -2.10
C GLN A 337 -13.43 -9.71 -1.34
N VAL A 338 -13.23 -8.70 -0.49
CA VAL A 338 -12.07 -8.60 0.40
C VAL A 338 -11.98 -9.81 1.33
N ALA A 339 -13.08 -10.16 2.00
CA ALA A 339 -13.11 -11.29 2.91
C ALA A 339 -12.78 -12.62 2.20
N ALA A 340 -13.22 -12.80 0.95
CA ALA A 340 -12.86 -13.96 0.14
C ALA A 340 -11.35 -14.01 -0.16
N ARG A 341 -10.74 -12.89 -0.57
CA ARG A 341 -9.27 -12.82 -0.80
C ARG A 341 -8.49 -13.15 0.48
N ILE A 342 -8.91 -12.62 1.63
CA ILE A 342 -8.29 -12.93 2.93
C ILE A 342 -8.42 -14.42 3.26
N ALA A 343 -9.58 -15.03 3.03
CA ALA A 343 -9.78 -16.46 3.26
C ALA A 343 -8.91 -17.32 2.34
N GLU A 344 -8.75 -16.94 1.07
CA GLU A 344 -7.82 -17.62 0.14
C GLU A 344 -6.38 -17.58 0.67
N ALA A 345 -5.91 -16.42 1.16
CA ALA A 345 -4.58 -16.31 1.76
C ALA A 345 -4.43 -17.23 2.98
N GLU A 346 -5.43 -17.25 3.88
CA GLU A 346 -5.40 -18.11 5.06
C GLU A 346 -5.33 -19.59 4.67
N HIS A 347 -6.14 -20.04 3.70
CA HIS A 347 -6.13 -21.42 3.22
C HIS A 347 -4.81 -21.82 2.56
N LEU A 348 -4.19 -20.93 1.78
CA LEU A 348 -2.87 -21.17 1.18
C LEU A 348 -1.80 -21.33 2.28
N GLY A 349 -1.82 -20.48 3.31
CA GLY A 349 -0.94 -20.61 4.46
C GLY A 349 -1.17 -21.90 5.25
N GLN A 350 -2.43 -22.30 5.47
CA GLN A 350 -2.78 -23.57 6.12
C GLN A 350 -2.28 -24.77 5.31
N ALA A 351 -2.45 -24.77 3.98
CA ALA A 351 -1.97 -25.84 3.12
C ALA A 351 -0.44 -26.00 3.21
N VAL A 352 0.31 -24.90 3.20
CA VAL A 352 1.78 -24.92 3.37
C VAL A 352 2.17 -25.43 4.76
N ARG A 353 1.53 -24.92 5.82
CA ARG A 353 1.71 -25.40 7.19
C ARG A 353 1.50 -26.92 7.27
N ASP A 354 0.37 -27.41 6.75
CA ASP A 354 -0.05 -28.80 6.85
C ASP A 354 0.84 -29.74 6.04
N MET A 355 1.32 -29.29 4.88
CA MET A 355 2.35 -30.01 4.12
C MET A 355 3.61 -30.27 4.97
N VAL A 356 4.10 -29.24 5.67
CA VAL A 356 5.30 -29.36 6.51
C VAL A 356 5.02 -30.20 7.75
N THR A 357 3.96 -29.90 8.49
CA THR A 357 3.66 -30.58 9.76
C THR A 357 3.27 -32.04 9.54
N SER A 358 2.59 -32.39 8.44
CA SER A 358 2.27 -33.78 8.12
C SER A 358 3.53 -34.62 7.90
N ARG A 359 4.55 -34.04 7.24
CA ARG A 359 5.85 -34.70 7.05
C ARG A 359 6.59 -34.91 8.37
N LEU A 360 6.55 -33.92 9.27
CA LEU A 360 7.15 -34.04 10.59
C LEU A 360 6.40 -35.06 11.45
N ALA A 361 5.06 -35.06 11.39
CA ALA A 361 4.22 -36.00 12.12
C ALA A 361 4.46 -37.45 11.67
N ALA A 362 4.79 -37.69 10.40
CA ALA A 362 5.16 -39.02 9.91
C ALA A 362 6.45 -39.59 10.55
N GLN A 363 7.25 -38.76 11.23
CA GLN A 363 8.47 -39.16 11.92
C GLN A 363 8.26 -39.50 13.40
N VAL A 364 7.08 -39.20 13.96
CA VAL A 364 6.75 -39.55 15.35
C VAL A 364 6.07 -40.93 15.41
N PRO A 365 6.22 -41.69 16.51
CA PRO A 365 5.62 -43.02 16.63
C PRO A 365 4.10 -42.98 16.43
N THR A 366 3.55 -44.03 15.80
CA THR A 366 2.10 -44.20 15.63
C THR A 366 1.37 -44.06 16.97
N GLY A 367 0.28 -43.27 17.00
CA GLY A 367 -0.46 -42.96 18.22
C GLY A 367 0.11 -41.79 19.04
N SER A 368 1.22 -41.18 18.61
CA SER A 368 1.77 -39.96 19.21
C SER A 368 1.27 -38.70 18.50
N VAL A 369 1.39 -37.55 19.18
CA VAL A 369 1.07 -36.23 18.62
C VAL A 369 2.33 -35.40 18.50
N LEU A 370 2.49 -34.71 17.36
CA LEU A 370 3.52 -33.69 17.19
C LEU A 370 2.99 -32.33 17.69
N VAL A 371 3.73 -31.69 18.60
CA VAL A 371 3.47 -30.32 19.03
C VAL A 371 4.60 -29.42 18.53
N VAL A 372 4.25 -28.38 17.77
CA VAL A 372 5.22 -27.43 17.23
C VAL A 372 5.06 -26.08 17.92
N ASN A 373 6.17 -25.49 18.35
CA ASN A 373 6.22 -24.10 18.78
C ASN A 373 6.59 -23.22 17.57
N PRO A 374 5.64 -22.46 16.99
CA PRO A 374 5.88 -21.65 15.80
C PRO A 374 6.59 -20.31 16.11
N THR A 375 6.96 -20.06 17.37
CA THR A 375 7.61 -18.81 17.78
C THR A 375 9.11 -19.02 18.03
N PRO A 376 9.95 -17.98 17.86
CA PRO A 376 11.39 -18.07 18.14
C PRO A 376 11.73 -18.10 19.64
N ALA A 377 10.72 -17.98 20.52
CA ALA A 377 10.89 -17.92 21.97
C ALA A 377 10.28 -19.16 22.63
N THR A 378 10.87 -19.58 23.76
CA THR A 378 10.32 -20.67 24.58
C THR A 378 8.88 -20.37 24.98
N ARG A 379 7.97 -21.27 24.62
CA ARG A 379 6.55 -21.17 24.94
C ARG A 379 6.17 -22.13 26.06
N ARG A 380 5.34 -21.65 26.98
CA ARG A 380 4.67 -22.44 28.02
C ARG A 380 3.17 -22.17 27.94
N GLY A 381 2.36 -23.19 28.14
CA GLY A 381 0.91 -23.06 28.12
C GLY A 381 0.22 -24.41 28.03
N VAL A 382 -1.11 -24.37 28.07
CA VAL A 382 -1.97 -25.53 27.84
C VAL A 382 -2.16 -25.69 26.34
N VAL A 383 -2.03 -26.92 25.85
CA VAL A 383 -2.33 -27.29 24.47
C VAL A 383 -3.62 -28.11 24.49
N VAL A 384 -4.56 -27.76 23.62
CA VAL A 384 -5.79 -28.53 23.41
C VAL A 384 -5.56 -29.44 22.22
N LEU A 385 -5.82 -30.73 22.39
CA LEU A 385 -5.57 -31.78 21.40
C LEU A 385 -6.77 -32.72 21.34
N ASP A 386 -7.13 -33.14 20.14
CA ASP A 386 -8.03 -34.26 19.93
C ASP A 386 -7.20 -35.54 19.77
N VAL A 387 -7.38 -36.50 20.67
CA VAL A 387 -6.62 -37.77 20.70
C VAL A 387 -7.55 -38.96 20.84
N ALA A 388 -7.16 -40.08 20.23
CA ALA A 388 -7.93 -41.31 20.32
C ALA A 388 -7.74 -41.99 21.70
N GLY A 389 -8.68 -41.75 22.63
CA GLY A 389 -8.94 -42.60 23.81
C GLY A 389 -7.77 -42.85 24.75
N MET A 390 -7.00 -41.83 25.13
CA MET A 390 -5.86 -41.97 26.04
C MET A 390 -6.09 -41.22 27.37
N ASP A 391 -5.99 -41.94 28.50
CA ASP A 391 -6.07 -41.35 29.85
C ASP A 391 -4.77 -40.65 30.28
N THR A 392 -3.65 -40.90 29.58
CA THR A 392 -2.35 -40.30 29.91
C THR A 392 -1.56 -39.93 28.66
N LEU A 393 -0.90 -38.77 28.70
CA LEU A 393 0.06 -38.33 27.69
C LEU A 393 1.45 -38.19 28.34
N ALA A 394 2.50 -38.43 27.57
CA ALA A 394 3.89 -38.21 27.98
C ALA A 394 4.67 -37.50 26.87
N VAL A 395 5.65 -36.68 27.26
CA VAL A 395 6.61 -36.15 26.28
C VAL A 395 7.56 -37.24 25.80
N ALA A 396 8.30 -37.01 24.71
CA ALA A 396 9.21 -37.99 24.12
C ALA A 396 10.25 -38.58 25.10
N ALA A 397 10.58 -37.87 26.18
CA ALA A 397 11.45 -38.35 27.27
C ALA A 397 10.77 -39.33 28.25
N GLY A 398 9.50 -39.70 28.03
CA GLY A 398 8.72 -40.59 28.88
C GLY A 398 8.12 -39.93 30.12
N THR A 399 8.30 -38.61 30.30
CA THR A 399 7.71 -37.87 31.42
C THR A 399 6.23 -37.61 31.16
N GLY A 400 5.35 -38.13 32.03
CA GLY A 400 3.92 -37.87 31.95
C GLY A 400 3.59 -36.38 32.09
N VAL A 401 2.63 -35.90 31.30
CA VAL A 401 2.13 -34.53 31.37
C VAL A 401 0.73 -34.52 32.00
N PRO A 402 0.38 -33.50 32.81
CA PRO A 402 -0.99 -33.35 33.31
C PRO A 402 -1.97 -33.18 32.13
N VAL A 403 -3.04 -33.97 32.14
CA VAL A 403 -4.11 -33.91 31.14
C VAL A 403 -5.45 -33.67 31.83
N GLN A 404 -6.33 -32.94 31.14
CA GLN A 404 -7.72 -32.74 31.55
C GLN A 404 -8.61 -33.04 30.33
N PRO A 405 -9.44 -34.09 30.37
CA PRO A 405 -10.44 -34.32 29.34
C PRO A 405 -11.44 -33.16 29.30
N LEU A 406 -11.64 -32.57 28.12
CA LEU A 406 -12.61 -31.49 27.92
C LEU A 406 -13.94 -32.03 27.39
N GLU A 407 -13.89 -32.92 26.42
CA GLU A 407 -15.05 -33.54 25.78
C GLU A 407 -14.68 -34.95 25.27
N TYR A 408 -15.68 -35.83 25.17
CA TYR A 408 -15.54 -37.12 24.49
C TYR A 408 -16.51 -37.15 23.31
N ALA A 409 -15.97 -37.25 22.09
CA ALA A 409 -16.76 -37.45 20.88
C ALA A 409 -16.61 -38.89 20.40
N PRO A 410 -17.69 -39.56 19.95
CA PRO A 410 -17.56 -40.80 19.20
C PRO A 410 -16.75 -40.51 17.93
N THR A 411 -15.72 -41.32 17.66
CA THR A 411 -15.02 -41.28 16.37
C THR A 411 -16.01 -41.63 15.25
N LEU A 412 -16.13 -40.74 14.26
CA LEU A 412 -16.88 -40.98 13.02
C LEU A 412 -16.23 -42.07 12.16
#